data_AF-A0A081I668-F1
#
_entry.id   AF-A0A081I668-F1
#
_cell.length_a   1.000
_cell.length_b   1.000
_cell.length_c   1.000
_cell.angle_alpha   90.00
_cell.angle_beta   90.00
_cell.angle_gamma   90.00
#
_symmetry.space_group_name_H-M   'P 1'
#
loop_
_entity.id
_entity.type
_entity.pdbx_description
1 polymer ?
#
loop_
_entity_poly.entity_id
_entity_poly.type
_entity_poly.pdbx_seq_one_letter_code
_entity_poly.pdbx_strand_id
1 'polypeptide(L)'
;MQRAAWSRKTFEYGTWGGEIHPGFEPQPGDVVAHERWCSSGFANTDLDLQLKRHGIEQVIVMGLIAHTCVEATVRFAAELGYDVTVVRDATADYSDTEMRAALEVNLPNYASAIVTADEAVAAIAAL
;
A
#
# COMPACT_ATOMS: atom_id res chain seq x y z
N MET A 1 -1.53 -9.40 10.78
CA MET A 1 -0.11 -9.28 11.17
C MET A 1 0.62 -10.56 10.76
N GLN A 2 1.71 -10.48 10.00
CA GLN A 2 2.50 -11.67 9.63
C GLN A 2 3.16 -12.28 10.87
N ARG A 3 3.04 -13.61 11.05
CA ARG A 3 3.49 -14.32 12.27
C ARG A 3 4.97 -14.08 12.59
N ALA A 4 5.82 -14.12 11.57
CA ALA A 4 7.26 -13.93 11.74
C ALA A 4 7.59 -12.51 12.21
N ALA A 5 7.02 -11.49 11.56
CA ALA A 5 7.20 -10.08 11.93
C ALA A 5 6.73 -9.80 13.37
N TRP A 6 5.60 -10.40 13.78
CA TRP A 6 5.10 -10.30 15.16
C TRP A 6 6.06 -10.94 16.16
N SER A 7 6.47 -12.19 15.92
CA SER A 7 7.37 -12.91 16.84
C SER A 7 8.73 -12.25 17.02
N ARG A 8 9.23 -11.59 15.96
CA ARG A 8 10.53 -10.91 15.94
C ARG A 8 10.44 -9.45 16.34
N LYS A 9 9.22 -8.94 16.56
CA LYS A 9 8.97 -7.52 16.84
C LYS A 9 9.59 -6.59 15.79
N THR A 10 9.50 -6.98 14.52
CA THR A 10 10.21 -6.30 13.42
C THR A 10 9.85 -4.82 13.30
N PHE A 11 8.61 -4.45 13.64
CA PHE A 11 8.09 -3.08 13.54
C PHE A 11 7.74 -2.49 14.93
N GLU A 12 8.49 -2.85 15.98
CA GLU A 12 8.22 -2.34 17.34
C GLU A 12 8.46 -0.83 17.42
N TYR A 13 7.51 -0.13 18.06
CA TYR A 13 7.57 1.32 18.22
C TYR A 13 8.82 1.76 18.99
N GLY A 14 9.47 2.83 18.52
CA GLY A 14 10.70 3.36 19.12
C GLY A 14 11.95 2.53 18.83
N THR A 15 11.85 1.54 17.94
CA THR A 15 13.00 0.79 17.44
C THR A 15 13.28 1.17 15.99
N TRP A 16 14.52 0.98 15.54
CA TRP A 16 14.92 1.23 14.14
C TRP A 16 13.99 0.58 13.11
N GLY A 17 13.50 -0.64 13.36
CA GLY A 17 12.60 -1.32 12.43
C GLY A 17 11.17 -0.75 12.39
N GLY A 18 10.79 0.04 13.39
CA GLY A 18 9.52 0.78 13.43
C GLY A 18 9.61 2.20 12.89
N GLU A 19 10.80 2.66 12.48
CA GLU A 19 11.00 3.99 11.88
C GLU A 19 10.72 3.97 10.38
N ILE A 20 10.31 5.13 9.85
CA ILE A 20 10.17 5.32 8.41
C ILE A 20 11.56 5.31 7.77
N HIS A 21 11.69 4.66 6.62
CA HIS A 21 12.96 4.57 5.91
C HIS A 21 13.49 5.98 5.56
N PRO A 22 14.80 6.26 5.78
CA PRO A 22 15.37 7.55 5.43
C PRO A 22 15.15 7.92 3.96
N GLY A 23 14.73 9.15 3.69
CA GLY A 23 14.35 9.64 2.35
C GLY A 23 12.87 9.44 1.99
N PHE A 24 12.08 8.78 2.84
CA PHE A 24 10.63 8.62 2.70
C PHE A 24 9.86 9.25 3.85
N GLU A 25 10.49 10.17 4.60
CA GLU A 25 9.84 10.86 5.70
C GLU A 25 8.66 11.71 5.19
N PRO A 26 7.49 11.66 5.86
CA PRO A 26 6.35 12.51 5.53
C PRO A 26 6.75 13.99 5.54
N GLN A 27 6.33 14.71 4.51
CA GLN A 27 6.55 16.14 4.36
C GLN A 27 5.40 16.95 4.98
N PRO A 28 5.60 18.25 5.24
CA PRO A 28 4.52 19.12 5.69
C PRO A 28 3.33 19.09 4.72
N GLY A 29 2.17 18.66 5.21
CA GLY A 29 0.95 18.50 4.41
C GLY A 29 0.58 17.05 4.10
N ASP A 30 1.51 16.12 4.26
CA ASP A 30 1.24 14.69 4.11
C ASP A 30 0.35 14.18 5.25
N VAL A 31 -0.56 13.27 4.90
CA VAL A 31 -1.41 12.57 5.87
C VAL A 31 -0.83 11.19 6.13
N VAL A 32 -0.52 10.90 7.39
CA VAL A 32 -0.07 9.58 7.84
C VAL A 32 -1.24 8.83 8.44
N ALA A 33 -1.64 7.72 7.81
CA ALA A 33 -2.63 6.83 8.40
C ALA A 33 -2.02 6.12 9.62
N HIS A 34 -2.72 6.18 10.76
CA HIS A 34 -2.22 5.67 12.03
C HIS A 34 -2.84 4.32 12.40
N GLU A 35 -2.30 3.69 13.46
CA GLU A 35 -2.84 2.46 14.08
C GLU A 35 -2.87 1.24 13.16
N ARG A 36 -1.97 1.15 12.18
CA ARG A 36 -1.90 -0.02 11.30
C ARG A 36 -1.25 -1.22 11.99
N TRP A 37 -2.08 -2.09 12.55
CA TRP A 37 -1.65 -3.35 13.19
C TRP A 37 -1.66 -4.56 12.26
N CYS A 38 -2.28 -4.45 11.08
CA CYS A 38 -2.59 -5.56 10.20
C CYS A 38 -2.16 -5.30 8.75
N SER A 39 -2.37 -6.29 7.87
CA SER A 39 -1.84 -6.26 6.51
C SER A 39 -2.47 -5.16 5.66
N SER A 40 -3.80 -5.03 5.68
CA SER A 40 -4.50 -3.97 4.94
C SER A 40 -4.23 -2.61 5.58
N GLY A 41 -3.95 -1.61 4.76
CA GLY A 41 -3.85 -0.21 5.16
C GLY A 41 -5.17 0.40 5.64
N PHE A 42 -6.31 -0.27 5.44
CA PHE A 42 -7.62 0.20 5.89
C PHE A 42 -8.04 -0.41 7.23
N ALA A 43 -7.69 -1.68 7.47
CA ALA A 43 -8.20 -2.43 8.61
C ALA A 43 -7.64 -1.88 9.93
N ASN A 44 -8.55 -1.37 10.78
CA ASN A 44 -8.24 -0.73 12.07
C ASN A 44 -7.33 0.50 11.94
N THR A 45 -7.54 1.31 10.90
CA THR A 45 -6.84 2.59 10.70
C THR A 45 -7.86 3.69 10.45
N ASP A 46 -7.41 4.95 10.42
CA ASP A 46 -8.21 6.09 10.01
C ASP A 46 -8.18 6.37 8.49
N LEU A 47 -7.51 5.54 7.67
CA LEU A 47 -7.29 5.80 6.25
C LEU A 47 -8.60 6.07 5.46
N ASP A 48 -9.62 5.20 5.61
CA ASP A 48 -10.90 5.37 4.91
C ASP A 48 -11.59 6.70 5.30
N LEU A 49 -11.55 7.04 6.59
CA LEU A 49 -12.11 8.29 7.08
C LEU A 49 -11.40 9.50 6.47
N GLN A 50 -10.07 9.48 6.43
CA GLN A 50 -9.28 10.56 5.85
C GLN A 50 -9.60 10.70 4.36
N LEU A 51 -9.54 9.61 3.58
CA LEU A 51 -9.82 9.64 2.14
C LEU A 51 -11.22 10.21 1.85
N LYS A 52 -12.25 9.74 2.56
CA LYS A 52 -13.63 10.24 2.41
C LYS A 52 -13.78 11.71 2.77
N ARG A 53 -13.11 12.19 3.82
CA ARG A 53 -13.12 13.61 4.21
C ARG A 53 -12.53 14.51 3.13
N HIS A 54 -11.59 13.98 2.35
CA HIS A 54 -10.96 14.67 1.22
C HIS A 54 -11.69 14.45 -0.12
N GLY A 55 -12.78 13.67 -0.15
CA GLY A 55 -13.52 13.37 -1.38
C GLY A 55 -12.72 12.56 -2.39
N ILE A 56 -11.76 11.75 -1.91
CA ILE A 56 -10.88 10.94 -2.76
C ILE A 56 -11.62 9.65 -3.14
N GLU A 57 -11.68 9.36 -4.44
CA GLU A 57 -12.28 8.13 -5.00
C GLU A 57 -11.24 7.24 -5.68
N GLN A 58 -10.07 7.78 -6.02
CA GLN A 58 -8.98 7.08 -6.69
C GLN A 58 -7.77 6.97 -5.78
N VAL A 59 -7.17 5.78 -5.69
CA VAL A 59 -5.97 5.54 -4.88
C VAL A 59 -4.89 4.84 -5.69
N ILE A 60 -3.66 5.35 -5.58
CA ILE A 60 -2.46 4.72 -6.13
C ILE A 60 -1.75 4.00 -4.99
N VAL A 61 -1.50 2.70 -5.15
CA VAL A 61 -0.93 1.84 -4.12
C VAL A 61 0.43 1.31 -4.57
N MET A 62 1.43 1.41 -3.69
CA MET A 62 2.78 0.89 -3.88
C MET A 62 3.41 0.48 -2.54
N GLY A 63 4.56 -0.19 -2.57
CA GLY A 63 5.34 -0.53 -1.37
C GLY A 63 5.45 -2.03 -1.11
N LEU A 64 5.47 -2.42 0.17
CA LEU A 64 5.74 -3.79 0.60
C LEU A 64 4.65 -4.32 1.54
N ILE A 65 4.31 -5.60 1.51
CA ILE A 65 4.82 -6.68 0.64
C ILE A 65 3.72 -7.02 -0.38
N ALA A 66 4.08 -7.24 -1.64
CA ALA A 66 3.15 -7.37 -2.77
C ALA A 66 2.00 -8.36 -2.48
N HIS A 67 2.31 -9.64 -2.19
CA HIS A 67 1.33 -10.71 -1.96
C HIS A 67 0.61 -10.65 -0.60
N THR A 68 0.91 -9.67 0.25
CA THR A 68 0.24 -9.54 1.56
C THR A 68 -0.34 -8.17 1.80
N CYS A 69 0.48 -7.19 2.14
CA CYS A 69 0.02 -5.89 2.59
C CYS A 69 -0.56 -5.08 1.43
N VAL A 70 0.12 -5.09 0.29
CA VAL A 70 -0.35 -4.41 -0.92
C VAL A 70 -1.62 -5.08 -1.41
N GLU A 71 -1.63 -6.40 -1.62
CA GLU A 71 -2.83 -7.14 -2.04
C GLU A 71 -4.01 -6.98 -1.07
N ALA A 72 -3.80 -7.07 0.25
CA ALA A 72 -4.86 -6.87 1.23
C ALA A 72 -5.39 -5.44 1.23
N THR A 73 -4.55 -4.44 0.95
CA THR A 73 -4.97 -3.03 0.85
C THR A 73 -5.77 -2.80 -0.42
N VAL A 74 -5.28 -3.28 -1.57
CA VAL A 74 -5.94 -3.16 -2.88
C VAL A 74 -7.31 -3.82 -2.86
N ARG A 75 -7.40 -5.06 -2.38
CA ARG A 75 -8.67 -5.77 -2.28
C ARG A 75 -9.66 -5.04 -1.38
N PHE A 76 -9.21 -4.55 -0.22
CA PHE A 76 -10.09 -3.83 0.70
C PHE A 76 -10.53 -2.47 0.12
N ALA A 77 -9.64 -1.76 -0.57
CA ALA A 77 -9.97 -0.52 -1.27
C ALA A 77 -11.05 -0.75 -2.34
N ALA A 78 -10.91 -1.80 -3.15
CA ALA A 78 -11.91 -2.16 -4.16
C ALA A 78 -13.28 -2.48 -3.52
N GLU A 79 -13.31 -3.22 -2.40
CA GLU A 79 -14.54 -3.52 -1.64
C GLU A 79 -15.20 -2.26 -1.07
N LEU A 80 -14.41 -1.23 -0.75
CA LEU A 80 -14.90 0.08 -0.30
C LEU A 80 -15.33 1.00 -1.46
N GLY A 81 -15.12 0.59 -2.71
CA GLY A 81 -15.51 1.32 -3.91
C GLY A 81 -14.47 2.31 -4.43
N TYR A 82 -13.22 2.26 -3.95
CA TYR A 82 -12.14 3.06 -4.53
C TYR A 82 -11.71 2.47 -5.89
N ASP A 83 -11.36 3.34 -6.82
CA ASP A 83 -10.69 2.98 -8.06
C ASP A 83 -9.17 2.88 -7.80
N VAL A 84 -8.62 1.68 -7.93
CA VAL A 84 -7.28 1.34 -7.44
C VAL A 84 -6.30 1.14 -8.59
N THR A 85 -5.20 1.90 -8.55
CA THR A 85 -4.04 1.70 -9.43
C THR A 85 -2.86 1.17 -8.63
N VAL A 86 -2.17 0.14 -9.11
CA VAL A 86 -0.95 -0.40 -8.48
C VAL A 86 0.29 -0.04 -9.29
N VAL A 87 1.35 0.41 -8.61
CA VAL A 87 2.64 0.73 -9.25
C VAL A 87 3.59 -0.47 -9.12
N ARG A 88 3.80 -1.20 -10.22
CA ARG A 88 4.43 -2.53 -10.21
C ARG A 88 5.93 -2.50 -9.91
N ASP A 89 6.65 -1.51 -10.40
CA ASP A 89 8.09 -1.30 -10.20
C ASP A 89 8.42 -0.50 -8.93
N ALA A 90 7.40 0.00 -8.22
CA ALA A 90 7.51 0.55 -6.87
C ALA A 90 6.92 -0.39 -5.80
N THR A 91 6.70 -1.66 -6.15
CA THR A 91 6.19 -2.71 -5.26
C THR A 91 7.21 -3.83 -5.16
N ALA A 92 7.41 -4.40 -3.95
CA ALA A 92 8.39 -5.47 -3.72
C ALA A 92 7.80 -6.65 -2.94
N ASP A 93 8.38 -7.83 -3.17
CA ASP A 93 8.07 -9.08 -2.48
C ASP A 93 9.34 -9.81 -2.04
N TYR A 94 9.23 -10.88 -1.25
CA TYR A 94 10.37 -11.68 -0.79
C TYR A 94 10.94 -12.59 -1.88
N SER A 95 10.15 -12.91 -2.91
CA SER A 95 10.59 -13.74 -4.03
C SER A 95 9.84 -13.42 -5.33
N ASP A 96 10.45 -13.77 -6.47
CA ASP A 96 9.81 -13.64 -7.78
C ASP A 96 8.52 -14.45 -7.89
N THR A 97 8.44 -15.59 -7.19
CA THR A 97 7.22 -16.43 -7.20
C THR A 97 6.05 -15.70 -6.53
N GLU A 98 6.30 -15.09 -5.37
CA GLU A 98 5.29 -14.32 -4.65
C GLU A 98 4.94 -13.03 -5.41
N MET A 99 5.94 -12.35 -5.98
CA MET A 99 5.73 -11.18 -6.83
C MET A 99 4.80 -11.48 -8.01
N ARG A 100 5.06 -12.58 -8.73
CA ARG A 100 4.21 -13.01 -9.85
C ARG A 100 2.81 -13.40 -9.40
N ALA A 101 2.68 -14.09 -8.27
CA ALA A 101 1.37 -14.41 -7.72
C ALA A 101 0.55 -13.14 -7.43
N ALA A 102 1.17 -12.12 -6.84
CA ALA A 102 0.53 -10.84 -6.57
C ALA A 102 0.15 -10.11 -7.87
N LEU A 103 1.13 -9.81 -8.73
CA LEU A 103 0.94 -8.92 -9.89
C LEU A 103 0.26 -9.58 -11.09
N GLU A 104 0.49 -10.87 -11.35
CA GLU A 104 -0.04 -11.56 -12.54
C GLU A 104 -1.34 -12.31 -12.26
N VAL A 105 -1.57 -12.77 -11.02
CA VAL A 105 -2.70 -13.66 -10.70
C VAL A 105 -3.75 -12.95 -9.86
N ASN A 106 -3.36 -12.32 -8.75
CA ASN A 106 -4.32 -11.82 -7.76
C ASN A 106 -4.78 -10.39 -8.02
N LEU A 107 -3.85 -9.43 -8.03
CA LEU A 107 -4.13 -8.00 -8.15
C LEU A 107 -4.95 -7.60 -9.39
N PRO A 108 -4.80 -8.23 -10.58
CA PRO A 108 -5.63 -7.90 -11.74
C PRO A 108 -7.14 -8.12 -11.55
N ASN A 109 -7.57 -8.87 -10.52
CA ASN A 109 -8.99 -9.06 -10.21
C ASN A 109 -9.59 -7.90 -9.40
N TYR A 110 -8.76 -7.01 -8.86
CA TYR A 110 -9.17 -5.97 -7.91
C TYR A 110 -8.70 -4.57 -8.30
N ALA A 111 -7.49 -4.44 -8.85
CA ALA A 111 -6.97 -3.19 -9.33
C ALA A 111 -7.52 -2.87 -10.73
N SER A 112 -7.93 -1.63 -10.95
CA SER A 112 -8.36 -1.14 -12.26
C SER A 112 -7.19 -1.01 -13.22
N ALA A 113 -5.99 -0.74 -12.70
CA ALA A 113 -4.77 -0.62 -13.49
C ALA A 113 -3.53 -1.09 -12.71
N ILE A 114 -2.56 -1.63 -13.44
CA ILE A 114 -1.22 -1.97 -12.92
C ILE A 114 -0.19 -1.32 -13.86
N VAL A 115 0.51 -0.30 -13.37
CA VAL A 115 1.34 0.62 -14.17
C VAL A 115 2.77 0.69 -13.67
N THR A 116 3.69 1.26 -14.44
CA THR A 116 5.01 1.68 -13.95
C THR A 116 4.94 3.00 -13.20
N ALA A 117 5.99 3.30 -12.44
CA ALA A 117 6.15 4.60 -11.79
C ALA A 117 6.16 5.74 -12.82
N ASP A 118 6.84 5.54 -13.96
CA ASP A 118 6.88 6.52 -15.04
C ASP A 118 5.49 6.79 -15.63
N GLU A 119 4.69 5.73 -15.87
CA GLU A 119 3.31 5.83 -16.35
C GLU A 119 2.43 6.58 -15.33
N ALA A 120 2.56 6.27 -14.04
CA ALA A 120 1.83 6.94 -12.97
C ALA A 120 2.19 8.42 -12.85
N VAL A 121 3.48 8.76 -12.86
CA VAL A 121 3.97 10.15 -12.79
C VAL A 121 3.52 10.95 -14.00
N ALA A 122 3.61 10.37 -15.21
CA ALA A 122 3.15 11.01 -16.44
C ALA A 122 1.63 11.30 -16.40
N ALA A 123 0.82 10.38 -15.87
CA ALA A 123 -0.61 10.57 -15.71
C ALA A 123 -0.95 11.69 -14.71
N ILE A 124 -0.28 11.71 -13.55
CA ILE A 124 -0.48 12.76 -12.53
C ILE A 124 -0.08 14.13 -13.07
N ALA A 125 1.04 14.23 -13.80
CA ALA A 125 1.53 15.48 -14.35
C ALA A 125 0.63 16.07 -15.45
N ALA A 126 -0.31 15.28 -15.99
CA ALA A 126 -1.26 15.70 -17.00
C ALA A 126 -2.60 16.21 -16.43
N LEU A 127 -2.81 16.14 -15.11
CA LEU A 127 -3.97 16.67 -14.39
C LEU A 127 -3.84 18.20 -14.15
#